data_AF-A0AAX4KJ05-F1
#
_entry.id   AF-A0AAX4KJ05-F1
#
_cell.length_a   1.000
_cell.length_b   1.000
_cell.length_c   1.000
_cell.angle_alpha   90.00
_cell.angle_beta   90.00
_cell.angle_gamma   90.00
#
_symmetry.space_group_name_H-M   'P 1'
#
loop_
_entity.id
_entity.type
_entity.pdbx_description
1 polymer ?
#
loop_
_entity_poly.entity_id
_entity_poly.type
_entity_poly.pdbx_seq_one_letter_code
_entity_poly.pdbx_strand_id
1 'polypeptide(L)'
;MPVPAPAPRGTSTLKQATRDQIIARNKRPSRRATPSPTPAPSTATSDYLDYGLYFSGSGVIETDSNPGNNVAGKPPVTINIPGTTPQNTAIQGCADQTFSLSGVYYQFQIYFDQPTAGNGDGTWICTSYYNGNSNPTYFNVQRATASPVFGYTRSN
;
A
#
# COMPACT_ATOMS: atom_id res chain seq x y z
N MET A 1 16.80 -13.31 64.43
CA MET A 1 17.25 -12.03 63.86
C MET A 1 16.10 -11.45 63.03
N PRO A 2 15.65 -10.21 63.23
CA PRO A 2 14.57 -9.65 62.42
C PRO A 2 15.11 -9.13 61.07
N VAL A 3 14.34 -9.35 60.01
CA VAL A 3 14.64 -8.89 58.64
C VAL A 3 14.39 -7.37 58.55
N PRO A 4 15.26 -6.58 57.88
CA PRO A 4 15.04 -5.14 57.74
C PRO A 4 13.82 -4.84 56.86
N ALA A 5 13.05 -3.81 57.22
CA ALA A 5 11.92 -3.35 56.42
C ALA A 5 12.39 -2.79 55.05
N PRO A 6 11.58 -2.92 53.97
CA PRO A 6 11.93 -2.38 52.67
C PRO A 6 11.91 -0.84 52.71
N ALA A 7 12.91 -0.20 52.10
CA ALA A 7 12.96 1.25 51.96
C ALA A 7 11.78 1.76 51.10
N PRO A 8 11.23 2.96 51.38
CA PRO A 8 10.14 3.52 50.61
C PRO A 8 10.57 3.77 49.16
N ARG A 9 9.85 3.16 48.21
CA ARG A 9 9.99 3.46 46.77
C ARG A 9 9.77 4.96 46.56
N GLY A 10 10.74 5.60 45.94
CA GLY A 10 10.66 7.01 45.57
C GLY A 10 9.33 7.33 44.90
N THR A 11 8.68 8.39 45.39
CA THR A 11 7.49 8.95 44.78
C THR A 11 7.81 9.31 43.34
N SER A 12 7.29 8.52 42.40
CA SER A 12 7.26 8.90 40.99
C SER A 12 6.40 10.15 40.91
N THR A 13 7.06 11.32 40.91
CA THR A 13 6.43 12.60 40.62
C THR A 13 5.98 12.53 39.17
N LEU A 14 4.73 12.13 38.96
CA LEU A 14 4.04 12.39 37.70
C LEU A 14 4.12 13.90 37.48
N LYS A 15 5.03 14.33 36.61
CA LYS A 15 5.15 15.73 36.20
C LYS A 15 3.81 16.12 35.57
N GLN A 16 2.95 16.79 36.35
CA GLN A 16 1.75 17.41 35.81
C GLN A 16 2.20 18.43 34.77
N ALA A 17 1.79 18.22 33.52
CA ALA A 17 2.04 19.18 32.47
C ALA A 17 1.29 20.47 32.81
N THR A 18 1.99 21.60 32.84
CA THR A 18 1.34 22.89 33.07
C THR A 18 0.42 23.24 31.90
N ARG A 19 -0.57 24.11 32.13
CA ARG A 19 -1.54 24.54 31.11
C ARG A 19 -0.84 25.03 29.82
N ASP A 20 0.29 25.72 29.96
CA ASP A 20 1.10 26.19 28.83
C ASP A 20 1.77 25.05 28.06
N GLN A 21 2.23 24.00 28.74
CA GLN A 21 2.77 22.79 28.09
C GLN A 21 1.69 22.02 27.32
N ILE A 22 0.45 22.02 27.83
CA ILE A 22 -0.71 21.42 27.14
C ILE A 22 -1.06 22.23 25.89
N ILE A 23 -1.11 23.56 25.98
CA ILE A 23 -1.38 24.44 24.83
C ILE A 23 -0.27 24.32 23.77
N ALA A 24 1.00 24.28 24.19
CA ALA A 24 2.13 24.09 23.28
C ALA A 24 2.11 22.71 22.59
N ARG A 25 1.63 21.66 23.26
CA ARG A 25 1.41 20.34 22.63
C ARG A 25 0.26 20.34 21.63
N ASN A 26 -0.86 21.01 21.94
CA ASN A 26 -1.99 21.12 21.02
C ASN A 26 -1.71 22.00 19.79
N LYS A 27 -0.69 22.88 19.87
CA LYS A 27 -0.22 23.68 18.73
C LYS A 27 0.82 22.97 17.87
N ARG A 28 1.31 21.80 18.28
CA ARG A 28 2.13 20.98 17.37
C ARG A 28 1.20 20.43 16.28
N PRO A 29 1.60 20.48 15.00
CA PRO A 29 0.90 19.73 13.97
C PRO A 29 0.75 18.31 14.50
N SER A 30 -0.48 17.84 14.61
CA SER A 30 -0.73 16.44 14.92
C SER A 30 -0.06 15.66 13.79
N ARG A 31 1.11 15.07 14.06
CA ARG A 31 1.56 13.94 13.25
C ARG A 31 0.52 12.88 13.53
N ARG A 32 -0.49 12.82 12.66
CA ARG A 32 -1.48 11.75 12.65
C ARG A 32 -0.68 10.47 12.78
N ALA A 33 -0.92 9.71 13.85
CA ALA A 33 -0.33 8.39 13.98
C ALA A 33 -0.60 7.68 12.65
N THR A 34 0.46 7.24 11.97
CA THR A 34 0.33 6.53 10.71
C THR A 34 -0.62 5.38 10.98
N PRO A 35 -1.77 5.29 10.28
CA PRO A 35 -2.66 4.15 10.44
C PRO A 35 -1.83 2.88 10.29
N SER A 36 -2.03 1.90 11.17
CA SER A 36 -1.38 0.59 11.02
C SER A 36 -1.58 0.12 9.59
N PRO A 37 -0.53 -0.36 8.89
CA PRO A 37 -0.66 -0.76 7.50
C PRO A 37 -1.73 -1.86 7.42
N THR A 38 -2.85 -1.55 6.77
CA THR A 38 -3.87 -2.56 6.46
C THR A 38 -3.19 -3.59 5.56
N PRO A 39 -3.16 -4.88 5.94
CA PRO A 39 -2.63 -5.91 5.06
C PRO A 39 -3.40 -5.90 3.73
N ALA A 40 -2.68 -6.03 2.62
CA ALA A 40 -3.32 -6.22 1.34
C ALA A 40 -4.11 -7.53 1.36
N PRO A 41 -5.31 -7.58 0.75
CA PRO A 41 -6.08 -8.81 0.67
C PRO A 41 -5.32 -9.83 -0.17
N SER A 42 -5.34 -11.10 0.26
CA SER A 42 -4.71 -12.20 -0.48
C SER A 42 -5.36 -12.44 -1.85
N THR A 43 -6.63 -12.04 -2.00
CA THR A 43 -7.41 -12.16 -3.22
C THR A 43 -8.23 -10.89 -3.42
N ALA A 44 -8.33 -10.41 -4.66
CA ALA A 44 -9.27 -9.38 -5.08
C ALA A 44 -10.25 -10.00 -6.08
N THR A 45 -11.55 -9.95 -5.80
CA THR A 45 -12.58 -10.63 -6.59
C THR A 45 -13.39 -9.59 -7.36
N SER A 46 -13.45 -9.71 -8.69
CA SER A 46 -14.32 -8.88 -9.53
C SER A 46 -15.29 -9.76 -10.31
N ASP A 47 -16.59 -9.56 -10.06
CA ASP A 47 -17.68 -10.40 -10.56
C ASP A 47 -17.44 -11.90 -10.22
N TYR A 48 -17.03 -12.70 -11.21
CA TYR A 48 -16.71 -14.13 -11.05
C TYR A 48 -15.22 -14.45 -11.19
N LEU A 49 -14.35 -13.43 -11.35
CA LEU A 49 -12.91 -13.61 -11.47
C LEU A 49 -12.19 -13.23 -10.18
N ASP A 50 -11.37 -14.16 -9.71
CA ASP A 50 -10.46 -13.93 -8.59
C ASP A 50 -9.05 -13.61 -9.09
N TYR A 51 -8.43 -12.62 -8.46
CA TYR A 51 -7.01 -12.31 -8.64
C TYR A 51 -6.27 -12.53 -7.32
N GLY A 52 -5.33 -13.46 -7.30
CA GLY A 52 -4.49 -13.78 -6.16
C GLY A 52 -3.26 -12.86 -6.08
N LEU A 53 -2.95 -12.40 -4.87
CA LEU A 53 -1.74 -11.67 -4.54
C LEU A 53 -0.51 -12.57 -4.71
N TYR A 54 0.45 -12.17 -5.52
CA TYR A 54 1.71 -12.90 -5.71
C TYR A 54 2.96 -12.05 -5.44
N PHE A 55 2.80 -10.72 -5.35
CA PHE A 55 3.89 -9.81 -5.01
C PHE A 55 3.43 -8.73 -4.03
N SER A 56 4.25 -8.42 -3.04
CA SER A 56 4.11 -7.25 -2.17
C SER A 56 5.49 -6.67 -1.87
N GLY A 57 5.63 -5.35 -2.01
CA GLY A 57 6.90 -4.68 -1.82
C GLY A 57 6.80 -3.16 -1.85
N SER A 58 7.94 -2.52 -2.11
CA SER A 58 8.09 -1.06 -2.19
C SER A 58 9.34 -0.72 -3.01
N GLY A 59 9.35 0.45 -3.64
CA GLY A 59 10.52 0.99 -4.34
C GLY A 59 10.76 0.39 -5.73
N VAL A 60 9.95 -0.58 -6.15
CA VAL A 60 10.05 -1.27 -7.43
C VAL A 60 8.67 -1.45 -8.05
N ILE A 61 8.61 -1.43 -9.37
CA ILE A 61 7.41 -1.77 -10.14
C ILE A 61 7.74 -2.84 -11.18
N GLU A 62 6.71 -3.49 -11.68
CA GLU A 62 6.78 -4.44 -12.77
C GLU A 62 7.23 -3.75 -14.06
N THR A 63 8.07 -4.46 -14.81
CA THR A 63 8.50 -4.02 -16.14
C THR A 63 7.42 -4.28 -17.19
N ASP A 64 7.06 -3.24 -17.94
CA ASP A 64 6.17 -3.38 -19.11
C ASP A 64 6.84 -4.15 -20.26
N SER A 65 8.17 -4.29 -20.24
CA SER A 65 8.95 -5.09 -21.20
C SER A 65 9.06 -6.57 -20.82
N ASN A 66 8.24 -7.03 -19.87
CA ASN A 66 8.08 -8.45 -19.58
C ASN A 66 7.60 -9.16 -20.87
N PRO A 67 8.19 -10.30 -21.28
CA PRO A 67 7.69 -11.09 -22.41
C PRO A 67 6.19 -11.40 -22.32
N GLY A 68 5.64 -11.49 -21.10
CA GLY A 68 4.20 -11.61 -20.86
C GLY A 68 3.39 -10.36 -21.24
N ASN A 69 3.95 -9.16 -21.20
CA ASN A 69 3.19 -7.92 -21.40
C ASN A 69 3.19 -7.46 -22.88
N ASN A 70 3.97 -8.11 -23.75
CA ASN A 70 4.13 -7.76 -25.16
C ASN A 70 3.22 -8.58 -26.09
N VAL A 71 1.89 -8.38 -25.99
CA VAL A 71 0.91 -8.99 -26.91
C VAL A 71 0.40 -7.95 -27.89
N ALA A 72 0.53 -8.25 -29.19
CA ALA A 72 0.08 -7.37 -30.26
C ALA A 72 -1.41 -7.03 -30.12
N GLY A 73 -1.73 -5.74 -30.07
CA GLY A 73 -3.10 -5.23 -29.92
C GLY A 73 -3.67 -5.30 -28.50
N LYS A 74 -2.88 -5.71 -27.51
CA LYS A 74 -3.28 -5.78 -26.08
C LYS A 74 -2.19 -5.16 -25.17
N PRO A 75 -1.93 -3.84 -25.29
CA PRO A 75 -0.91 -3.18 -24.48
C PRO A 75 -1.33 -3.08 -23.00
N PRO A 76 -0.38 -2.88 -22.07
CA PRO A 76 -0.71 -2.53 -20.69
C PRO A 76 -1.65 -1.32 -20.62
N VAL A 77 -2.65 -1.37 -19.73
CA VAL A 77 -3.61 -0.28 -19.53
C VAL A 77 -3.45 0.27 -18.12
N THR A 78 -3.17 1.57 -18.01
CA THR A 78 -2.96 2.21 -16.70
C THR A 78 -4.08 3.19 -16.39
N ILE A 79 -4.57 3.16 -15.14
CA ILE A 79 -5.47 4.16 -14.58
C ILE A 79 -4.89 4.75 -13.29
N ASN A 80 -5.36 5.94 -12.95
CA ASN A 80 -5.01 6.63 -11.71
C ASN A 80 -6.22 6.66 -10.78
N ILE A 81 -6.02 6.23 -9.55
CA ILE A 81 -7.02 6.25 -8.48
C ILE A 81 -6.56 7.31 -7.44
N PRO A 82 -7.44 8.19 -6.95
CA PRO A 82 -7.07 9.22 -5.98
C PRO A 82 -6.35 8.64 -4.77
N GLY A 83 -5.28 9.27 -4.29
CA GLY A 83 -4.55 8.76 -3.11
C GLY A 83 -5.31 8.84 -1.79
N THR A 84 -6.44 9.56 -1.77
CA THR A 84 -7.39 9.56 -0.66
C THR A 84 -8.20 8.26 -0.58
N THR A 85 -8.21 7.45 -1.66
CA THR A 85 -8.87 6.15 -1.69
C THR A 85 -8.14 5.16 -0.77
N PRO A 86 -8.84 4.46 0.13
CA PRO A 86 -8.24 3.43 0.98
C PRO A 86 -7.59 2.30 0.15
N GLN A 87 -6.47 1.76 0.62
CA GLN A 87 -5.69 0.72 -0.09
C GLN A 87 -6.57 -0.41 -0.64
N ASN A 88 -7.37 -1.06 0.21
CA ASN A 88 -8.16 -2.22 -0.21
C ASN A 88 -9.25 -1.83 -1.22
N THR A 89 -9.78 -0.61 -1.12
CA THR A 89 -10.72 -0.06 -2.11
C THR A 89 -10.02 0.21 -3.44
N ALA A 90 -8.78 0.70 -3.42
CA ALA A 90 -8.00 0.91 -4.64
C ALA A 90 -7.62 -0.42 -5.31
N ILE A 91 -7.24 -1.43 -4.52
CA ILE A 91 -6.96 -2.80 -5.01
C ILE A 91 -8.21 -3.38 -5.66
N GLN A 92 -9.37 -3.27 -5.00
CA GLN A 92 -10.63 -3.73 -5.57
C GLN A 92 -10.98 -3.00 -6.87
N GLY A 93 -10.88 -1.67 -6.89
CA GLY A 93 -11.13 -0.88 -8.11
C GLY A 93 -10.17 -1.23 -9.26
N CYS A 94 -8.94 -1.64 -8.94
CA CYS A 94 -7.98 -2.12 -9.94
C CYS A 94 -8.36 -3.51 -10.50
N ALA A 95 -8.87 -4.41 -9.64
CA ALA A 95 -9.44 -5.69 -10.10
C ALA A 95 -10.66 -5.47 -11.00
N ASP A 96 -11.56 -4.56 -10.63
CA ASP A 96 -12.75 -4.20 -11.40
C ASP A 96 -12.40 -3.58 -12.76
N GLN A 97 -11.42 -2.66 -12.77
CA GLN A 97 -10.91 -2.11 -14.02
C GLN A 97 -10.32 -3.21 -14.91
N THR A 98 -9.47 -4.07 -14.36
CA THR A 98 -8.79 -5.15 -15.10
C THR A 98 -9.81 -6.10 -15.71
N PHE A 99 -10.85 -6.46 -14.96
CA PHE A 99 -11.96 -7.28 -15.44
C PHE A 99 -12.76 -6.60 -16.56
N SER A 100 -12.98 -5.29 -16.48
CA SER A 100 -13.77 -4.54 -17.47
C SER A 100 -13.11 -4.44 -18.85
N LEU A 101 -11.80 -4.71 -18.95
CA LEU A 101 -11.07 -4.59 -20.20
C LEU A 101 -11.44 -5.69 -21.21
N SER A 102 -11.78 -5.26 -22.42
CA SER A 102 -12.11 -6.18 -23.52
C SER A 102 -10.93 -7.09 -23.88
N GLY A 103 -11.18 -8.41 -23.88
CA GLY A 103 -10.19 -9.44 -24.19
C GLY A 103 -9.65 -10.21 -23.00
N VAL A 104 -10.12 -9.92 -21.78
CA VAL A 104 -9.68 -10.55 -20.51
C VAL A 104 -8.22 -10.24 -20.24
N TYR A 105 -7.96 -9.30 -19.32
CA TYR A 105 -6.64 -9.08 -18.76
C TYR A 105 -6.49 -9.99 -17.55
N TYR A 106 -5.32 -10.59 -17.38
CA TYR A 106 -5.13 -11.71 -16.44
C TYR A 106 -4.31 -11.31 -15.22
N GLN A 107 -3.78 -10.09 -15.19
CA GLN A 107 -2.91 -9.63 -14.12
C GLN A 107 -3.05 -8.12 -13.97
N PHE A 108 -2.79 -7.62 -12.77
CA PHE A 108 -2.57 -6.21 -12.56
C PHE A 108 -1.51 -5.94 -11.50
N GLN A 109 -0.83 -4.82 -11.69
CA GLN A 109 -0.03 -4.16 -10.68
C GLN A 109 -0.86 -3.03 -10.08
N ILE A 110 -0.72 -2.81 -8.78
CA ILE A 110 -1.14 -1.55 -8.16
C ILE A 110 -0.10 -1.06 -7.16
N TYR A 111 0.24 0.22 -7.24
CA TYR A 111 1.14 0.85 -6.28
C TYR A 111 0.69 2.26 -5.92
N PHE A 112 1.05 2.71 -4.72
CA PHE A 112 0.85 4.10 -4.30
C PHE A 112 2.08 4.92 -4.65
N ASP A 113 1.94 5.89 -5.55
CA ASP A 113 2.98 6.85 -5.88
C ASP A 113 2.96 7.99 -4.85
N GLN A 114 3.97 7.98 -3.98
CA GLN A 114 4.11 8.95 -2.90
C GLN A 114 4.53 10.32 -3.44
N PRO A 115 3.98 11.42 -2.90
CA PRO A 115 4.40 12.76 -3.26
C PRO A 115 5.83 13.03 -2.79
N THR A 116 6.70 13.48 -3.70
CA THR A 116 8.14 13.68 -3.46
C THR A 116 8.46 14.72 -2.39
N ALA A 117 7.54 15.67 -2.14
CA ALA A 117 7.73 16.79 -1.22
C ALA A 117 6.93 16.68 0.09
N GLY A 118 6.29 15.53 0.36
CA GLY A 118 5.49 15.31 1.57
C GLY A 118 4.21 16.16 1.71
N ASN A 119 3.95 17.04 0.73
CA ASN A 119 2.76 17.86 0.62
C ASN A 119 2.00 17.45 -0.65
N GLY A 120 0.75 17.01 -0.48
CA GLY A 120 -0.10 16.53 -1.56
C GLY A 120 -0.69 15.16 -1.23
N ASP A 121 -1.83 14.87 -1.83
CA ASP A 121 -2.36 13.51 -1.83
C ASP A 121 -1.57 12.71 -2.87
N GLY A 122 -1.03 11.55 -2.49
CA GLY A 122 -0.39 10.64 -3.44
C GLY A 122 -1.38 10.13 -4.48
N THR A 123 -0.98 9.19 -5.31
CA THR A 123 -1.90 8.59 -6.30
C THR A 123 -1.68 7.09 -6.37
N TRP A 124 -2.76 6.33 -6.34
CA TRP A 124 -2.71 4.92 -6.65
C TRP A 124 -2.63 4.76 -8.17
N ILE A 125 -1.60 4.08 -8.65
CA ILE A 125 -1.43 3.74 -10.05
C ILE A 125 -1.73 2.25 -10.21
N CYS A 126 -2.70 1.95 -11.06
CA CYS A 126 -3.11 0.59 -11.38
C CYS A 126 -2.78 0.33 -12.85
N THR A 127 -2.04 -0.74 -13.12
CA THR A 127 -1.70 -1.16 -14.48
C THR A 127 -2.16 -2.59 -14.70
N SER A 128 -3.07 -2.78 -15.65
CA SER A 128 -3.59 -4.09 -16.06
C SER A 128 -2.71 -4.66 -17.18
N TYR A 129 -2.42 -5.96 -17.10
CA TYR A 129 -1.61 -6.71 -18.05
C TYR A 129 -2.39 -7.84 -18.71
N TYR A 130 -2.19 -8.01 -20.01
CA TYR A 130 -2.96 -8.98 -20.79
C TYR A 130 -2.55 -10.41 -20.50
N ASN A 131 -1.26 -10.78 -20.41
CA ASN A 131 -0.94 -12.16 -20.02
C ASN A 131 -0.93 -12.32 -18.51
N GLY A 132 -1.27 -13.53 -18.06
CA GLY A 132 -1.12 -13.91 -16.67
C GLY A 132 0.33 -14.29 -16.39
N ASN A 133 0.94 -13.60 -15.45
CA ASN A 133 2.22 -13.98 -14.87
C ASN A 133 2.17 -13.81 -13.35
N SER A 134 2.91 -14.66 -12.66
CA SER A 134 2.98 -14.72 -11.19
C SER A 134 4.43 -14.70 -10.69
N ASN A 135 5.40 -14.48 -11.58
CA ASN A 135 6.81 -14.44 -11.22
C ASN A 135 7.16 -13.04 -10.66
N PRO A 136 7.49 -12.93 -9.36
CA PRO A 136 7.82 -11.65 -8.74
C PRO A 136 9.13 -11.03 -9.25
N THR A 137 10.00 -11.77 -9.95
CA THR A 137 11.28 -11.22 -10.45
C THR A 137 11.12 -10.12 -11.49
N TYR A 138 9.92 -9.95 -12.06
CA TYR A 138 9.62 -8.87 -13.00
C TYR A 138 9.36 -7.52 -12.31
N PHE A 139 9.21 -7.49 -10.98
CA PHE A 139 9.23 -6.26 -10.18
C PHE A 139 10.67 -5.78 -9.98
N ASN A 140 11.26 -5.25 -11.05
CA ASN A 140 12.68 -4.89 -11.09
C ASN A 140 12.94 -3.46 -11.60
N VAL A 141 11.91 -2.71 -11.98
CA VAL A 141 12.04 -1.31 -12.39
C VAL A 141 12.05 -0.45 -11.14
N GLN A 142 13.13 0.28 -10.89
CA GLN A 142 13.22 1.14 -9.71
C GLN A 142 12.24 2.32 -9.79
N ARG A 143 11.45 2.50 -8.73
CA ARG A 143 10.57 3.65 -8.51
C ARG A 143 10.48 3.94 -7.02
N ALA A 144 11.38 4.79 -6.53
CA ALA A 144 11.54 5.09 -5.10
C ALA A 144 10.25 5.62 -4.43
N THR A 145 9.38 6.29 -5.18
CA THR A 145 8.10 6.82 -4.70
C THR A 145 6.99 5.76 -4.63
N ALA A 146 7.15 4.60 -5.26
CA ALA A 146 6.13 3.56 -5.28
C ALA A 146 6.13 2.77 -3.97
N SER A 147 5.21 3.09 -3.06
CA SER A 147 5.08 2.40 -1.78
C SER A 147 3.71 2.62 -1.14
N PRO A 148 2.91 1.57 -0.90
CA PRO A 148 3.21 0.15 -1.18
C PRO A 148 3.02 -0.24 -2.66
N VAL A 149 3.55 -1.40 -3.05
CA VAL A 149 3.42 -2.02 -4.38
C VAL A 149 2.86 -3.43 -4.22
N PHE A 150 1.88 -3.80 -5.05
CA PHE A 150 1.26 -5.11 -5.09
C PHE A 150 1.12 -5.62 -6.52
N GLY A 151 1.30 -6.94 -6.68
CA GLY A 151 1.05 -7.67 -7.92
C GLY A 151 -0.01 -8.73 -7.70
N TYR A 152 -1.03 -8.72 -8.55
CA TYR A 152 -2.16 -9.65 -8.53
C TYR A 152 -2.28 -10.35 -9.88
N THR A 153 -2.54 -11.65 -9.86
CA THR A 153 -2.68 -12.48 -11.06
C THR A 153 -3.94 -13.32 -10.94
N ARG A 154 -4.59 -13.60 -12.06
CA ARG A 154 -5.82 -14.38 -12.07
C ARG A 154 -5.58 -15.75 -11.42
N SER A 155 -6.35 -16.05 -10.40
CA SER A 155 -6.40 -17.35 -9.75
C SER A 155 -7.56 -18.16 -10.33
N ASN A 156 -7.29 -19.38 -10.76
CA ASN A 156 -8.32 -20.35 -11.16
C ASN A 156 -8.83 -21.14 -9.95
#